data_AF-A4ID26-F1
#
_entry.id   AF-A4ID26-F1
#
_cell.length_a   1.000
_cell.length_b   1.000
_cell.length_c   1.000
_cell.angle_alpha   90.00
_cell.angle_beta   90.00
_cell.angle_gamma   90.00
#
_symmetry.space_group_name_H-M   'P 1'
#
loop_
_entity.id
_entity.type
_entity.pdbx_description
1 polymer ?
#
loop_
_entity_poly.entity_id
_entity_poly.type
_entity_poly.pdbx_seq_one_letter_code
_entity_poly.pdbx_strand_id
1 'polypeptide(L)'
;MLRLCLALRSTSVQRKPHLFRIDLTSKHTPGHLYLADRAVKSTAADPCFVCLDNAMACQTVDSNAAVVLRNCMTKGRELFQYGRMRFQGMSAALVFRHNHLVFQGIGDASVQALEMSLQHKDIFALLGGISQHENIPEWARAVEKAIAEGDVEYVAEEMLLQLRCPTEGCTSVVAKISKFSAGLPEPPSYSHAM
;
A
#
# COMPACT_ATOMS: atom_id res chain seq x y z
N MET A 1 8.41 -17.18 45.57
CA MET A 1 7.80 -16.11 44.75
C MET A 1 7.19 -16.74 43.50
N LEU A 2 5.89 -17.05 43.52
CA LEU A 2 5.18 -17.54 42.34
C LEU A 2 4.92 -16.35 41.40
N ARG A 3 5.66 -16.27 40.29
CA ARG A 3 5.29 -15.42 39.15
C ARG A 3 4.23 -16.17 38.34
N LEU A 4 2.97 -15.83 38.57
CA LEU A 4 1.87 -16.18 37.69
C LEU A 4 2.09 -15.44 36.36
N CYS A 5 2.66 -16.13 35.37
CA CYS A 5 2.59 -15.69 33.97
C CYS A 5 1.13 -15.85 33.54
N LEU A 6 0.31 -14.83 33.79
CA LEU A 6 -0.96 -14.64 33.13
C LEU A 6 -0.66 -14.41 31.65
N ALA A 7 -0.71 -15.51 30.88
CA ALA A 7 -0.96 -15.47 29.46
C ALA A 7 -2.30 -14.75 29.26
N LEU A 8 -2.22 -13.43 29.07
CA LEU A 8 -3.31 -12.63 28.55
C LEU A 8 -3.70 -13.24 27.22
N ARG A 9 -4.84 -13.94 27.24
CA ARG A 9 -5.56 -14.42 26.08
C ARG A 9 -5.54 -13.30 25.05
N SER A 10 -4.93 -13.56 23.90
CA SER A 10 -5.12 -12.75 22.72
C SER A 10 -6.63 -12.72 22.47
N THR A 11 -7.25 -11.59 22.81
CA THR A 11 -8.48 -11.21 22.16
C THR A 11 -8.14 -11.22 20.68
N SER A 12 -8.77 -12.14 19.93
CA SER A 12 -8.76 -12.07 18.48
C SER A 12 -9.34 -10.71 18.14
N VAL A 13 -8.47 -9.72 17.92
CA VAL A 13 -8.88 -8.41 17.42
C VAL A 13 -9.55 -8.72 16.11
N GLN A 14 -10.87 -8.56 16.07
CA GLN A 14 -11.68 -8.90 14.91
C GLN A 14 -11.28 -7.90 13.82
N ARG A 15 -10.30 -8.30 12.99
CA ARG A 15 -9.71 -7.46 11.95
C ARG A 15 -10.85 -6.99 11.05
N LYS A 16 -10.98 -5.67 10.88
CA LYS A 16 -11.95 -5.09 9.93
C LYS A 16 -11.65 -5.66 8.54
N PRO A 17 -12.65 -6.03 7.72
CA PRO A 17 -12.39 -6.43 6.35
C PRO A 17 -11.67 -5.31 5.59
N HIS A 18 -10.80 -5.67 4.64
CA HIS A 18 -10.18 -4.68 3.76
C HIS A 18 -11.24 -3.80 3.09
N LEU A 19 -10.89 -2.53 2.87
CA LEU A 19 -11.82 -1.51 2.36
C LEU A 19 -12.30 -1.80 0.92
N PHE A 20 -11.74 -2.81 0.26
CA PHE A 20 -12.20 -3.32 -1.02
C PHE A 20 -12.39 -4.84 -0.97
N ARG A 21 -13.33 -5.32 -1.78
CA ARG A 21 -13.31 -6.70 -2.22
C ARG A 21 -12.18 -6.86 -3.23
N ILE A 22 -11.23 -7.74 -2.90
CA ILE A 22 -10.03 -7.99 -3.70
C ILE A 22 -10.33 -9.14 -4.66
N ASP A 23 -10.14 -8.90 -5.95
CA ASP A 23 -10.31 -9.93 -6.97
C ASP A 23 -9.00 -10.66 -7.18
N LEU A 24 -8.93 -11.85 -6.61
CA LEU A 24 -7.79 -12.77 -6.67
C LEU A 24 -7.61 -13.45 -8.03
N THR A 25 -8.56 -13.28 -8.96
CA THR A 25 -8.57 -13.95 -10.27
C THR A 25 -8.11 -13.06 -11.42
N SER A 26 -7.73 -11.81 -11.11
CA SER A 26 -7.27 -10.85 -12.09
C SER A 26 -6.00 -11.35 -12.78
N LYS A 27 -6.10 -11.56 -14.09
CA LYS A 27 -4.97 -11.94 -14.96
C LYS A 27 -4.33 -10.72 -15.61
N HIS A 28 -3.06 -10.83 -15.96
CA HIS A 28 -2.39 -9.81 -16.74
C HIS A 28 -3.01 -9.75 -18.14
N THR A 29 -3.43 -8.54 -18.53
CA THR A 29 -3.97 -8.29 -19.87
C THR A 29 -2.97 -7.41 -20.63
N PRO A 30 -2.58 -7.75 -21.87
CA PRO A 30 -1.70 -6.90 -22.67
C PRO A 30 -2.21 -5.47 -22.74
N GLY A 31 -1.32 -4.51 -22.51
CA GLY A 31 -1.68 -3.09 -22.49
C GLY A 31 -2.26 -2.58 -21.17
N HIS A 32 -2.58 -3.46 -20.22
CA HIS A 32 -3.07 -3.07 -18.90
C HIS A 32 -1.91 -2.82 -17.92
N LEU A 33 -2.14 -1.90 -16.99
CA LEU A 33 -1.25 -1.61 -15.89
C LEU A 33 -1.42 -2.68 -14.81
N TYR A 34 -0.32 -3.00 -14.14
CA TYR A 34 -0.28 -3.88 -12.98
C TYR A 34 0.79 -3.41 -11.98
N LEU A 35 0.69 -3.88 -10.74
CA LEU A 35 1.62 -3.63 -9.63
C LEU A 35 2.76 -4.64 -9.72
N ALA A 36 3.84 -4.26 -10.40
CA ALA A 36 5.12 -4.96 -10.46
C ALA A 36 6.02 -4.57 -9.28
N ASP A 37 7.18 -5.24 -9.18
CA ASP A 37 8.27 -4.94 -8.22
C ASP A 37 7.71 -4.53 -6.86
N ARG A 38 7.14 -5.52 -6.17
CA ARG A 38 6.36 -5.32 -4.95
C ARG A 38 7.21 -5.59 -3.72
N ALA A 39 7.07 -4.76 -2.71
CA ALA A 39 7.71 -4.94 -1.42
C ALA A 39 6.76 -4.64 -0.27
N VAL A 40 6.95 -5.35 0.84
CA VAL A 40 6.22 -5.15 2.09
C VAL A 40 7.20 -5.18 3.24
N LYS A 41 7.10 -4.20 4.15
CA LYS A 41 7.80 -4.23 5.43
C LYS A 41 6.79 -3.99 6.55
N SER A 42 7.02 -4.61 7.70
CA SER A 42 6.14 -4.48 8.85
C SER A 42 6.91 -4.55 10.16
N THR A 43 6.47 -3.75 11.13
CA THR A 43 6.88 -3.87 12.54
C THR A 43 5.84 -4.59 13.40
N ALA A 44 4.65 -4.89 12.84
CA ALA A 44 3.63 -5.67 13.52
C ALA A 44 4.05 -7.14 13.66
N ALA A 45 3.80 -7.72 14.84
CA ALA A 45 4.06 -9.15 15.10
C ALA A 45 3.24 -10.08 14.18
N ASP A 46 2.06 -9.63 13.78
CA ASP A 46 1.15 -10.34 12.89
C ASP A 46 0.64 -9.35 11.81
N PRO A 47 1.40 -9.21 10.70
CA PRO A 47 1.11 -8.22 9.67
C PRO A 47 -0.07 -8.62 8.79
N CYS A 48 -1.04 -7.71 8.64
CA CYS A 48 -2.19 -7.92 7.76
C CYS A 48 -2.05 -7.08 6.49
N PHE A 49 -1.78 -7.71 5.34
CA PHE A 49 -1.60 -7.00 4.08
C PHE A 49 -2.00 -7.82 2.86
N VAL A 50 -2.19 -7.11 1.75
CA VAL A 50 -2.37 -7.66 0.41
C VAL A 50 -1.31 -7.04 -0.50
N CYS A 51 -0.63 -7.86 -1.30
CA CYS A 51 0.32 -7.38 -2.29
C CYS A 51 0.21 -8.18 -3.59
N LEU A 52 -0.84 -7.90 -4.36
CA LEU A 52 -1.21 -8.59 -5.60
C LEU A 52 -0.97 -7.69 -6.82
N ASP A 53 -1.10 -8.25 -8.01
CA ASP A 53 -0.80 -7.54 -9.27
C ASP A 53 -1.80 -6.40 -9.55
N ASN A 54 -3.00 -6.48 -8.99
CA ASN A 54 -4.07 -5.50 -9.21
C ASN A 54 -4.51 -4.79 -7.92
N ALA A 55 -3.96 -5.17 -6.77
CA ALA A 55 -4.40 -4.67 -5.48
C ALA A 55 -3.28 -4.69 -4.45
N MET A 56 -3.20 -3.62 -3.66
CA MET A 56 -2.39 -3.58 -2.45
C MET A 56 -3.26 -3.13 -1.28
N ALA A 57 -2.98 -3.65 -0.09
CA ALA A 57 -3.60 -3.17 1.12
C ALA A 57 -2.68 -3.42 2.32
N CYS A 58 -2.82 -2.59 3.35
CA CYS A 58 -2.26 -2.85 4.67
C CYS A 58 -3.25 -2.44 5.74
N GLN A 59 -3.22 -3.17 6.85
CA GLN A 59 -4.11 -2.95 7.96
C GLN A 59 -3.39 -3.13 9.29
N THR A 60 -3.74 -2.26 10.22
CA THR A 60 -3.42 -2.35 11.64
C THR A 60 -4.73 -2.26 12.45
N VAL A 61 -4.65 -2.22 13.78
CA VAL A 61 -5.83 -2.19 14.66
C VAL A 61 -6.75 -1.01 14.31
N ASP A 62 -6.18 0.18 14.13
CA ASP A 62 -6.91 1.43 13.96
C ASP A 62 -6.71 2.09 12.59
N SER A 63 -5.99 1.44 11.68
CA SER A 63 -5.66 2.00 10.36
C SER A 63 -5.86 0.96 9.26
N ASN A 64 -6.34 1.39 8.10
CA ASN A 64 -6.56 0.55 6.93
C ASN A 64 -6.30 1.39 5.68
N ALA A 65 -5.45 0.91 4.78
CA ALA A 65 -5.17 1.56 3.52
C ALA A 65 -5.22 0.51 2.41
N ALA A 66 -5.86 0.82 1.29
CA ALA A 66 -5.96 -0.09 0.17
C ALA A 66 -6.03 0.67 -1.15
N VAL A 67 -5.52 0.04 -2.20
CA VAL A 67 -5.66 0.48 -3.59
C VAL A 67 -6.00 -0.72 -4.46
N VAL A 68 -6.89 -0.51 -5.42
CA VAL A 68 -7.15 -1.46 -6.50
C VAL A 68 -6.99 -0.75 -7.84
N LEU A 69 -6.34 -1.41 -8.79
CA LEU A 69 -6.26 -0.93 -10.16
C LEU A 69 -7.60 -1.13 -10.85
N ARG A 70 -8.06 -0.08 -11.53
CA ARG A 70 -9.28 -0.07 -12.32
C ARG A 70 -9.02 0.49 -13.70
N ASN A 71 -9.82 0.05 -14.65
CA ASN A 71 -9.80 0.47 -16.03
C ASN A 71 -11.16 1.02 -16.42
N CYS A 72 -11.15 2.06 -17.23
CA CYS A 72 -12.34 2.64 -17.83
C CYS A 72 -12.10 2.81 -19.33
N MET A 73 -12.99 2.24 -20.14
CA MET A 73 -13.06 2.49 -21.57
C MET A 73 -13.98 3.69 -21.78
N THR A 74 -13.42 4.84 -22.14
CA THR A 74 -14.25 5.97 -22.60
C THR A 74 -14.63 5.75 -24.05
N LYS A 75 -15.88 6.04 -24.42
CA LYS A 75 -16.41 5.80 -25.78
C LYS A 75 -15.50 6.48 -26.83
N GLY A 76 -14.74 5.67 -27.57
CA GLY A 76 -13.90 6.11 -28.68
C GLY A 76 -12.46 6.52 -28.34
N ARG A 77 -11.91 6.20 -27.16
CA ARG A 77 -10.52 6.54 -26.79
C ARG A 77 -9.75 5.40 -26.13
N GLU A 78 -8.42 5.61 -26.04
CA GLU A 78 -7.45 4.74 -25.36
C GLU A 78 -7.90 4.32 -23.95
N LEU A 79 -7.51 3.11 -23.56
CA LEU A 79 -7.77 2.53 -22.24
C LEU A 79 -7.23 3.45 -21.13
N PHE A 80 -8.12 4.04 -20.33
CA PHE A 80 -7.76 4.85 -19.17
C PHE A 80 -7.66 3.96 -17.94
N GLN A 81 -6.56 4.05 -17.20
CA GLN A 81 -6.30 3.22 -16.01
C GLN A 81 -5.94 4.08 -14.82
N TYR A 82 -6.52 3.75 -13.67
CA TYR A 82 -6.42 4.53 -12.45
C TYR A 82 -6.40 3.63 -11.22
N GLY A 83 -5.76 4.12 -10.15
CA GLY A 83 -5.81 3.51 -8.84
C GLY A 83 -7.01 4.04 -8.08
N ARG A 84 -7.89 3.15 -7.63
CA ARG A 84 -8.98 3.49 -6.70
C ARG A 84 -8.52 3.17 -5.29
N MET A 85 -8.37 4.20 -4.49
CA MET A 85 -7.80 4.15 -3.15
C MET A 85 -8.90 4.32 -2.11
N ARG A 86 -8.78 3.59 -1.01
CA ARG A 86 -9.57 3.81 0.20
C ARG A 86 -8.64 3.72 1.39
N PHE A 87 -8.82 4.64 2.33
CA PHE A 87 -8.01 4.66 3.53
C PHE A 87 -8.82 5.22 4.70
N GLN A 88 -8.50 4.73 5.89
CA GLN A 88 -9.14 5.04 7.16
C GLN A 88 -8.12 4.94 8.28
N GLY A 89 -8.29 5.76 9.31
CA GLY A 89 -7.36 5.90 10.41
C GLY A 89 -6.07 6.53 9.94
N MET A 90 -5.07 6.55 10.82
CA MET A 90 -3.75 7.11 10.52
C MET A 90 -2.99 6.22 9.53
N SER A 91 -3.35 6.38 8.27
CA SER A 91 -2.80 5.71 7.10
C SER A 91 -2.35 6.75 6.08
N ALA A 92 -1.51 6.35 5.14
CA ALA A 92 -1.11 7.17 4.02
C ALA A 92 -1.15 6.38 2.70
N ALA A 93 -1.47 7.10 1.63
CA ALA A 93 -1.30 6.65 0.26
C ALA A 93 -0.51 7.71 -0.52
N LEU A 94 0.59 7.30 -1.13
CA LEU A 94 1.47 8.17 -1.90
C LEU A 94 1.63 7.62 -3.32
N VAL A 95 1.68 8.52 -4.31
CA VAL A 95 2.07 8.18 -5.67
C VAL A 95 3.23 9.07 -6.08
N PHE A 96 4.28 8.43 -6.58
CA PHE A 96 5.47 9.09 -7.09
C PHE A 96 5.57 8.87 -8.60
N ARG A 97 5.94 9.93 -9.32
CA ARG A 97 6.17 9.90 -10.76
C ARG A 97 7.48 10.59 -11.06
N HIS A 98 8.38 9.92 -11.78
CA HIS A 98 9.74 10.41 -12.02
C HIS A 98 10.43 10.87 -10.73
N ASN A 99 10.29 10.09 -9.66
CA ASN A 99 10.83 10.37 -8.32
C ASN A 99 10.27 11.60 -7.61
N HIS A 100 9.15 12.16 -8.08
CA HIS A 100 8.45 13.27 -7.44
C HIS A 100 7.09 12.86 -6.90
N LEU A 101 6.74 13.37 -5.72
CA LEU A 101 5.42 13.16 -5.13
C LEU A 101 4.35 13.89 -5.95
N VAL A 102 3.45 13.12 -6.58
CA VAL A 102 2.34 13.67 -7.39
C VAL A 102 0.97 13.50 -6.74
N PHE A 103 0.88 12.66 -5.71
CA PHE A 103 -0.34 12.46 -4.93
C PHE A 103 0.00 12.07 -3.50
N GLN A 104 -0.72 12.65 -2.55
CA GLN A 104 -0.68 12.30 -1.14
C GLN A 104 -2.10 12.27 -0.58
N GLY A 105 -2.49 11.15 0.00
CA GLY A 105 -3.70 11.00 0.81
C GLY A 105 -3.32 10.57 2.22
N ILE A 106 -3.91 11.21 3.23
CA ILE A 106 -3.71 10.89 4.64
C ILE A 106 -5.08 10.58 5.24
N GLY A 107 -5.19 9.41 5.86
CA GLY A 107 -6.42 8.99 6.50
C GLY A 107 -6.68 9.68 7.82
N ASP A 108 -7.95 9.76 8.16
CA ASP A 108 -8.48 10.22 9.44
C ASP A 108 -9.50 9.20 9.96
N ALA A 109 -10.29 9.53 10.98
CA ALA A 109 -11.27 8.58 11.52
C ALA A 109 -12.30 8.09 10.49
N SER A 110 -12.54 8.86 9.42
CA SER A 110 -13.50 8.55 8.37
C SER A 110 -12.90 7.65 7.28
N VAL A 111 -13.75 6.94 6.55
CA VAL A 111 -13.31 6.23 5.34
C VAL A 111 -13.26 7.23 4.20
N GLN A 112 -12.06 7.50 3.71
CA GLN A 112 -11.83 8.34 2.55
C GLN A 112 -11.70 7.47 1.30
N ALA A 113 -12.17 7.99 0.16
CA ALA A 113 -12.07 7.32 -1.13
C ALA A 113 -11.58 8.30 -2.19
N LEU A 114 -10.46 7.98 -2.82
CA LEU A 114 -9.83 8.82 -3.84
C LEU A 114 -9.47 7.99 -5.07
N GLU A 115 -9.34 8.66 -6.21
CA GLU A 115 -8.95 8.05 -7.47
C GLU A 115 -7.83 8.86 -8.12
N MET A 116 -6.83 8.19 -8.69
CA MET A 116 -5.70 8.83 -9.35
C MET A 116 -5.34 8.10 -10.64
N SER A 117 -5.16 8.84 -11.73
CA SER A 117 -4.66 8.29 -12.99
C SER A 117 -3.22 7.79 -12.81
N LEU A 118 -2.96 6.55 -13.20
CA LEU A 118 -1.64 5.93 -13.07
C LEU A 118 -0.95 5.83 -14.43
N GLN A 119 0.38 5.92 -14.40
CA GLN A 119 1.24 5.79 -15.56
C GLN A 119 2.28 4.68 -15.34
N HIS A 120 2.78 4.14 -16.45
CA HIS A 120 3.90 3.22 -16.42
C HIS A 120 5.10 3.86 -15.70
N LYS A 121 5.72 3.09 -14.78
CA LYS A 121 6.81 3.49 -13.87
C LYS A 121 6.43 4.40 -12.71
N ASP A 122 5.16 4.75 -12.52
CA ASP A 122 4.74 5.35 -11.26
C ASP A 122 5.06 4.37 -10.10
N ILE A 123 5.42 4.89 -8.93
CA ILE A 123 5.57 4.09 -7.70
C ILE A 123 4.40 4.42 -6.80
N PHE A 124 3.73 3.38 -6.32
CA PHE A 124 2.60 3.49 -5.41
C PHE A 124 3.02 2.96 -4.05
N ALA A 125 2.76 3.73 -3.00
CA ALA A 125 3.11 3.36 -1.64
C ALA A 125 1.92 3.54 -0.69
N LEU A 126 1.68 2.54 0.16
CA LEU A 126 0.71 2.56 1.25
C LEU A 126 1.45 2.43 2.58
N LEU A 127 0.97 3.14 3.59
CA LEU A 127 1.39 2.97 4.97
C LEU A 127 0.17 2.90 5.87
N GLY A 128 0.16 1.95 6.80
CA GLY A 128 -0.81 1.87 7.87
C GLY A 128 -0.14 1.91 9.23
N GLY A 129 -0.83 2.50 10.22
CA GLY A 129 -0.36 2.53 11.62
C GLY A 129 0.47 3.76 11.99
N ILE A 130 0.34 4.86 11.25
CA ILE A 130 1.05 6.11 11.54
C ILE A 130 0.58 6.68 12.89
N SER A 131 1.46 7.32 13.65
CA SER A 131 1.03 8.03 14.87
C SER A 131 0.25 9.30 14.51
N GLN A 132 -0.77 9.64 15.31
CA GLN A 132 -1.47 10.94 15.20
C GLN A 132 -0.56 12.15 15.45
N HIS A 133 0.58 11.92 16.11
CA HIS A 133 1.57 12.96 16.43
C HIS A 133 2.71 13.03 15.42
N GLU A 134 2.68 12.21 14.36
CA GLU A 134 3.74 12.17 13.38
C GLU A 134 3.81 13.47 12.55
N ASN A 135 5.03 13.90 12.21
CA ASN A 135 5.22 15.05 11.33
C ASN A 135 5.09 14.62 9.86
N ILE A 136 3.85 14.52 9.38
CA ILE A 136 3.54 14.01 8.05
C ILE A 136 4.28 14.74 6.90
N PRO A 137 4.35 16.08 6.85
CA PRO A 137 5.10 16.78 5.80
C PRO A 137 6.61 16.51 5.80
N GLU A 138 7.19 16.19 6.95
CA GLU A 138 8.62 15.87 7.05
C GLU A 138 8.88 14.41 6.69
N TRP A 139 8.02 13.50 7.17
CA TRP A 139 8.04 12.09 6.78
C TRP A 139 7.88 11.92 5.26
N ALA A 140 6.89 12.57 4.64
CA ALA A 140 6.65 12.46 3.21
C ALA A 140 7.85 12.95 2.37
N ARG A 141 8.53 14.01 2.81
CA ARG A 141 9.77 14.50 2.18
C ARG A 141 10.93 13.52 2.31
N ALA A 142 11.04 12.82 3.44
CA ALA A 142 12.07 11.79 3.60
C ALA A 142 11.81 10.58 2.68
N VAL A 143 10.54 10.16 2.56
CA VAL A 143 10.15 9.09 1.63
C VAL A 143 10.41 9.48 0.17
N GLU A 144 10.12 10.73 -0.21
CA GLU A 144 10.42 11.22 -1.57
C GLU A 144 11.91 11.13 -1.91
N LYS A 145 12.81 11.37 -0.94
CA LYS A 145 14.25 11.15 -1.13
C LYS A 145 14.59 9.68 -1.31
N ALA A 146 14.04 8.79 -0.48
CA ALA A 146 14.28 7.35 -0.58
C ALA A 146 13.89 6.78 -1.95
N ILE A 147 12.81 7.30 -2.57
CA ILE A 147 12.38 6.94 -3.92
C ILE A 147 13.45 7.23 -4.97
N ALA A 148 14.25 8.28 -4.79
CA ALA A 148 15.33 8.63 -5.72
C ALA A 148 16.59 7.77 -5.53
N GLU A 149 16.74 7.12 -4.38
CA GLU A 149 17.98 6.47 -3.93
C GLU A 149 17.97 4.96 -4.10
N GLY A 150 16.80 4.30 -4.07
CA GLY A 150 16.71 2.85 -4.07
C GLY A 150 15.54 2.26 -4.82
N ASP A 151 15.40 0.94 -4.71
CA ASP A 151 14.28 0.18 -5.25
C ASP A 151 13.06 0.19 -4.31
N VAL A 152 12.00 -0.51 -4.69
CA VAL A 152 10.76 -0.58 -3.90
C VAL A 152 10.95 -1.22 -2.53
N GLU A 153 11.95 -2.10 -2.34
CA GLU A 153 12.22 -2.73 -1.06
C GLU A 153 12.87 -1.74 -0.11
N TYR A 154 13.87 -1.00 -0.61
CA TYR A 154 14.50 0.10 0.12
C TYR A 154 13.45 1.15 0.54
N VAL A 155 12.58 1.56 -0.37
CA VAL A 155 11.52 2.53 -0.10
C VAL A 155 10.56 2.03 0.97
N ALA A 156 10.12 0.77 0.90
CA ALA A 156 9.21 0.19 1.90
C ALA A 156 9.85 0.21 3.30
N GLU A 157 11.15 -0.05 3.40
CA GLU A 157 11.89 -0.01 4.66
C GLU A 157 12.05 1.42 5.19
N GLU A 158 12.49 2.35 4.35
CA GLU A 158 12.63 3.77 4.72
C GLU A 158 11.32 4.39 5.17
N MET A 159 10.19 4.04 4.56
CA MET A 159 8.88 4.51 5.01
C MET A 159 8.61 4.22 6.49
N LEU A 160 9.14 3.10 7.02
CA LEU A 160 9.03 2.75 8.44
C LEU A 160 10.12 3.41 9.27
N LEU A 161 11.37 3.42 8.79
CA LEU A 161 12.51 4.01 9.51
C LEU A 161 12.37 5.52 9.72
N GLN A 162 11.70 6.21 8.80
CA GLN A 162 11.49 7.66 8.87
C GLN A 162 10.35 8.07 9.81
N LEU A 163 9.59 7.11 10.36
CA LEU A 163 8.60 7.40 11.41
C LEU A 163 9.32 7.78 12.71
N ARG A 164 8.93 8.90 13.29
CA ARG A 164 9.54 9.44 14.51
C ARG A 164 8.80 9.02 15.76
N CYS A 165 7.50 8.86 15.62
CA CYS A 165 6.64 8.42 16.69
C CYS A 165 6.45 6.89 16.59
N PRO A 166 6.98 6.11 17.55
CA PRO A 166 6.77 4.67 17.54
C PRO A 166 5.30 4.34 17.74
N THR A 167 4.82 3.35 17.00
CA THR A 167 3.47 2.78 17.13
C THR A 167 3.57 1.27 17.24
N GLU A 168 2.55 0.65 17.84
CA GLU A 168 2.44 -0.81 17.91
C GLU A 168 1.99 -1.36 16.55
N GLY A 169 2.97 -1.52 15.66
CA GLY A 169 2.77 -2.12 14.35
C GLY A 169 2.43 -1.10 13.27
N CYS A 170 3.41 -0.90 12.38
CA CYS A 170 3.25 -0.24 11.09
C CYS A 170 3.47 -1.25 9.98
N THR A 171 2.80 -1.03 8.85
CA THR A 171 3.02 -1.83 7.64
C THR A 171 3.09 -0.92 6.42
N SER A 172 4.19 -0.99 5.69
CA SER A 172 4.38 -0.34 4.40
C SER A 172 4.22 -1.35 3.28
N VAL A 173 3.52 -0.96 2.21
CA VAL A 173 3.31 -1.77 1.01
C VAL A 173 3.60 -0.89 -0.20
N VAL A 174 4.60 -1.26 -0.99
CA VAL A 174 5.10 -0.46 -2.10
C VAL A 174 5.13 -1.31 -3.37
N ALA A 175 4.77 -0.73 -4.50
CA ALA A 175 4.91 -1.37 -5.79
C ALA A 175 5.18 -0.36 -6.90
N LYS A 176 5.81 -0.84 -7.96
CA LYS A 176 6.00 -0.10 -9.20
C LYS A 176 4.92 -0.45 -10.21
N ILE A 177 4.34 0.55 -10.84
CA ILE A 177 3.39 0.35 -11.92
C ILE A 177 4.13 -0.08 -13.18
N SER A 178 3.78 -1.25 -13.69
CA SER A 178 4.27 -1.76 -14.97
C SER A 178 3.12 -1.99 -15.94
N LYS A 179 3.47 -2.27 -17.21
CA LYS A 179 2.51 -2.53 -18.29
C LYS A 179 2.89 -3.86 -18.91
N PHE A 180 1.95 -4.81 -18.96
CA PHE A 180 2.21 -6.10 -19.57
C PHE A 180 2.28 -5.96 -21.10
N SER A 181 3.35 -6.45 -21.70
CA SER A 181 3.54 -6.52 -23.15
C SER A 181 3.25 -7.93 -23.63
N ALA A 182 2.50 -8.05 -24.73
CA ALA A 182 2.23 -9.36 -25.33
C ALA A 182 3.53 -10.08 -25.69
N GLY A 183 3.62 -11.37 -25.36
CA GLY A 183 4.76 -12.24 -25.68
C GLY A 183 5.80 -12.43 -24.58
N LEU A 184 5.65 -11.76 -23.43
CA LEU A 184 6.44 -12.06 -22.23
C LEU A 184 5.70 -13.06 -21.32
N PRO A 185 6.42 -13.92 -20.58
CA PRO A 185 5.79 -14.78 -19.58
C PRO A 185 5.06 -13.93 -18.53
N GLU A 186 3.89 -14.41 -18.10
CA GLU A 186 3.08 -13.74 -17.09
C GLU A 186 3.89 -13.65 -15.78
N PRO A 187 4.08 -12.44 -15.20
CA PRO A 187 4.79 -12.32 -13.93
C PRO A 187 4.07 -13.11 -12.83
N PRO A 188 4.81 -13.68 -11.86
CA PRO A 188 4.20 -14.45 -10.79
C PRO A 188 3.22 -13.58 -9.99
N SER A 189 1.95 -13.97 -10.04
CA SER A 189 0.91 -13.48 -9.14
C SER A 189 1.11 -14.14 -7.76
N TYR A 190 1.16 -13.35 -6.67
CA TYR A 190 1.00 -13.69 -5.23
C TYR A 190 2.17 -13.37 -4.29
N SER A 191 1.86 -12.59 -3.24
CA SER A 191 2.02 -13.01 -1.84
C SER A 191 1.01 -12.29 -0.94
N HIS A 192 0.40 -13.05 -0.02
CA HIS A 192 -0.55 -12.57 0.99
C HIS A 192 0.05 -12.97 2.35
N ALA A 193 0.09 -12.07 3.33
CA ALA A 193 0.13 -12.47 4.74
C ALA A 193 -1.23 -12.13 5.34
N MET A 194 -1.88 -13.16 5.91
CA MET A 194 -3.21 -13.06 6.53
C MET A 194 -3.12 -12.55 7.94
#